data_AF-A0A962ZKV2-F1
#
_entry.id   AF-A0A962ZKV2-F1
#
_cell.length_a   1.000
_cell.length_b   1.000
_cell.length_c   1.000
_cell.angle_alpha   90.00
_cell.angle_beta   90.00
_cell.angle_gamma   90.00
#
_symmetry.space_group_name_H-M   'P 1'
#
loop_
_entity.id
_entity.type
_entity.pdbx_description
1 polymer ?
#
loop_
_entity_poly.entity_id
_entity_poly.type
_entity_poly.pdbx_seq_one_letter_code
_entity_poly.pdbx_strand_id
1 'polypeptide(L)'
;MHNWDVVGLQGTGSHDIVVDDAFVPEHRTHKSIDGFLCQNPGNAVNDQPLYHMPFMQVFVRAVCTATLGACEGALEAFVEVAKTRQVGPNKMKDDPFARVLATEVKAEIEEMKLTMIRNFDAMMA
;
A
#
# COMPACT_ATOMS: atom_id res chain seq x y z
N MET A 1 -3.70 2.45 25.97
CA MET A 1 -4.77 3.21 25.28
C MET A 1 -5.43 2.24 24.31
N HIS A 2 -6.75 2.04 24.37
CA HIS A 2 -7.49 1.24 23.39
C HIS A 2 -8.41 2.20 22.62
N ASN A 3 -7.83 2.92 21.66
CA ASN A 3 -8.47 4.01 20.90
C ASN A 3 -8.53 3.71 19.40
N TRP A 4 -8.37 2.45 18.99
CA TRP A 4 -8.43 2.03 17.58
C TRP A 4 -9.68 1.18 17.33
N ASP A 5 -10.84 1.79 17.49
CA ASP A 5 -12.15 1.21 17.16
C ASP A 5 -12.64 1.83 15.85
N VAL A 6 -12.40 1.12 14.74
CA VAL A 6 -12.57 1.62 13.36
C VAL A 6 -13.24 0.58 12.47
N VAL A 7 -13.80 1.00 11.33
CA VAL A 7 -14.59 0.13 10.43
C VAL A 7 -13.76 -0.79 9.54
N GLY A 8 -12.46 -0.51 9.38
CA GLY A 8 -11.55 -1.24 8.52
C GLY A 8 -10.11 -1.08 9.00
N LEU A 9 -9.22 -1.97 8.56
CA LEU A 9 -7.83 -2.03 9.04
C LEU A 9 -7.72 -2.15 10.58
N GLN A 10 -8.71 -2.77 11.24
CA GLN A 10 -8.73 -2.95 12.70
C GLN A 10 -7.47 -3.66 13.22
N GLY A 11 -6.95 -4.63 12.47
CA GLY A 11 -5.77 -5.41 12.81
C GLY A 11 -4.45 -4.63 12.80
N THR A 12 -4.40 -3.39 12.28
CA THR A 12 -3.18 -2.58 12.31
C THR A 12 -2.89 -2.04 13.71
N GLY A 13 -3.92 -1.87 14.54
CA GLY A 13 -3.78 -1.33 15.90
C GLY A 13 -3.08 0.02 15.91
N SER A 14 -3.45 0.94 15.02
CA SER A 14 -2.81 2.26 14.85
C SER A 14 -3.16 3.22 15.98
N HIS A 15 -2.91 2.79 17.22
CA HIS A 15 -3.17 3.52 18.45
C HIS A 15 -2.34 4.81 18.54
N ASP A 16 -2.91 5.83 19.17
CA ASP A 16 -2.16 7.04 19.51
C ASP A 16 -0.96 6.71 20.41
N ILE A 17 0.11 7.48 20.22
CA ILE A 17 1.30 7.47 21.07
C ILE A 17 1.35 8.81 21.82
N VAL A 18 1.38 8.75 23.14
CA VAL A 18 1.58 9.93 24.00
C VAL A 18 3.03 9.97 24.46
N VAL A 19 3.71 11.08 24.19
CA VAL A 19 5.07 11.35 24.66
C VAL A 19 5.01 12.60 25.54
N ASP A 20 5.37 12.45 26.82
CA ASP A 20 5.34 13.53 27.81
C ASP A 20 6.74 13.74 28.39
N ASP A 21 7.16 15.00 28.46
CA ASP A 21 8.46 15.47 28.96
C ASP A 21 9.69 14.64 28.52
N ALA A 22 9.75 14.26 27.24
CA ALA A 22 10.85 13.47 26.71
C ALA A 22 11.95 14.33 26.09
N PHE A 23 13.20 14.12 26.52
CA PHE A 23 14.37 14.67 25.85
C PHE A 23 14.73 13.83 24.61
N VAL A 24 14.83 14.48 23.44
CA VAL A 24 15.32 13.87 22.20
C VAL A 24 16.68 14.48 21.86
N PRO A 25 17.78 13.71 21.88
CA PRO A 25 19.09 14.24 21.51
C PRO A 25 19.17 14.50 20.01
N GLU A 26 19.95 15.52 19.62
CA GLU A 26 20.04 15.99 18.22
C GLU A 26 20.29 14.86 17.20
N HIS A 27 21.18 13.92 17.51
CA HIS A 27 21.52 12.79 16.62
C HIS A 27 20.36 11.80 16.38
N ARG A 28 19.23 11.92 17.10
CA ARG A 28 17.98 11.17 16.88
C ARG A 28 16.96 11.97 16.07
N THR A 29 17.34 13.14 15.56
CA THR A 29 16.49 14.01 14.74
C THR A 29 17.12 14.21 13.36
N HIS A 30 16.27 14.57 12.40
CA HIS A 30 16.69 15.06 11.09
C HIS A 30 15.57 15.95 10.55
N LYS A 31 15.87 16.81 9.56
CA LYS A 31 14.83 17.63 8.95
C LYS A 31 14.03 16.80 7.97
N SER A 32 12.72 16.99 7.94
CA SER A 32 11.85 16.31 6.98
C SER A 32 12.25 16.63 5.53
N ILE A 33 12.56 17.90 5.24
CA ILE A 33 12.97 18.37 3.91
C ILE A 33 14.22 17.65 3.38
N ASP A 34 15.16 17.29 4.25
CA ASP A 34 16.38 16.58 3.86
C ASP A 34 16.05 15.17 3.33
N GLY A 35 14.94 14.57 3.77
CA GLY A 35 14.42 13.32 3.21
C GLY A 35 13.80 13.46 1.82
N PHE A 36 13.22 14.62 1.50
CA PHE A 36 12.73 14.91 0.15
C PHE A 36 13.88 15.21 -0.82
N LEU A 37 14.92 15.89 -0.35
CA LEU A 37 16.06 16.33 -1.16
C LEU A 37 17.20 15.29 -1.24
N CYS A 38 17.07 14.15 -0.55
CA CYS A 38 18.13 13.14 -0.39
C CYS A 38 19.42 13.72 0.21
N GLN A 39 19.27 14.59 1.21
CA GLN A 39 20.35 15.31 1.90
C GLN A 39 20.50 14.89 3.37
N ASN A 40 19.87 13.79 3.80
CA ASN A 40 20.04 13.32 5.17
C ASN A 40 21.48 12.88 5.43
N PRO A 41 21.99 13.01 6.67
CA PRO A 41 23.34 12.52 7.02
C PRO A 41 23.55 11.03 6.67
N GLY A 42 22.49 10.23 6.71
CA GLY A 42 22.51 8.82 6.33
C GLY A 42 22.87 8.56 4.87
N ASN A 43 22.61 9.50 3.95
CA ASN A 43 22.96 9.35 2.54
C ASN A 43 24.48 9.31 2.31
N ALA A 44 25.27 10.00 3.15
CA ALA A 44 26.73 10.03 3.02
C ALA A 44 27.43 8.72 3.43
N VAL A 45 26.75 7.89 4.25
CA VAL A 45 27.34 6.65 4.81
C VAL A 45 26.70 5.38 4.26
N ASN A 46 25.52 5.47 3.65
CA ASN A 46 24.79 4.34 3.07
C ASN A 46 24.79 4.47 1.55
N ASP A 47 25.81 3.89 0.89
CA ASP A 47 26.10 4.07 -0.53
C ASP A 47 25.18 3.30 -1.50
N GLN A 48 24.34 2.39 -0.99
CA GLN A 48 23.48 1.59 -1.85
C GLN A 48 22.36 2.44 -2.49
N PRO A 49 21.99 2.19 -3.75
CA PRO A 49 20.97 2.96 -4.48
C PRO A 49 19.62 3.03 -3.74
N LEU A 50 19.25 1.97 -3.03
CA LEU A 50 18.02 1.91 -2.23
C LEU A 50 17.89 3.07 -1.23
N TYR A 51 19.00 3.49 -0.61
CA TYR A 51 19.00 4.57 0.39
C TYR A 51 18.98 5.98 -0.21
N HIS A 52 19.12 6.07 -1.54
CA HIS A 52 19.14 7.34 -2.27
C HIS A 52 17.81 7.65 -2.97
N MET A 53 16.79 6.79 -2.83
CA MET A 53 15.43 7.12 -3.22
C MET A 53 14.84 8.21 -2.32
N PRO A 54 14.08 9.18 -2.86
CA PRO A 54 13.40 10.20 -2.04
C PRO A 54 12.49 9.55 -1.00
N PHE A 55 12.71 9.86 0.29
CA PHE A 55 12.06 9.19 1.41
C PHE A 55 10.54 9.17 1.28
N MET A 56 9.94 10.29 0.86
CA MET A 56 8.49 10.41 0.76
C MET A 56 7.87 9.60 -0.38
N GLN A 57 8.62 9.33 -1.44
CA GLN A 57 8.17 8.41 -2.49
C GLN A 57 8.10 6.98 -1.95
N VAL A 58 9.06 6.58 -1.10
CA VAL A 58 9.05 5.25 -0.46
C VAL A 58 7.98 5.17 0.63
N PHE A 59 7.90 6.18 1.51
CA PHE A 59 6.98 6.20 2.65
C PHE A 59 5.51 6.12 2.24
N VAL A 60 5.08 6.93 1.26
CA VAL A 60 3.68 6.89 0.79
C VAL A 60 3.31 5.51 0.24
N ARG A 61 4.24 4.85 -0.45
CA ARG A 61 4.03 3.49 -0.98
C ARG A 61 3.97 2.45 0.12
N ALA A 62 4.81 2.56 1.15
CA ALA A 62 4.73 1.68 2.31
C ALA A 62 3.34 1.72 2.98
N VAL A 63 2.66 2.87 2.95
CA VAL A 63 1.31 3.03 3.50
C VAL A 63 0.23 2.48 2.56
N CYS A 64 0.26 2.80 1.27
CA CYS A 64 -0.88 2.52 0.38
C CYS A 64 -0.81 1.18 -0.37
N THR A 65 0.38 0.62 -0.60
CA THR A 65 0.56 -0.56 -1.48
C THR A 65 -0.20 -1.80 -0.97
N ALA A 66 -0.39 -1.93 0.34
CA ALA A 66 -1.20 -3.01 0.92
C ALA A 66 -2.65 -3.03 0.38
N THR A 67 -3.18 -1.88 -0.04
CA THR A 67 -4.52 -1.77 -0.64
C THR A 67 -4.60 -2.50 -1.99
N LEU A 68 -3.52 -2.55 -2.76
CA LEU A 68 -3.49 -3.33 -4.02
C LEU A 68 -3.66 -4.82 -3.74
N GLY A 69 -2.95 -5.35 -2.74
CA GLY A 69 -3.13 -6.73 -2.29
C GLY A 69 -4.54 -6.99 -1.74
N ALA A 70 -5.15 -6.02 -1.06
CA ALA A 70 -6.54 -6.11 -0.63
C ALA A 70 -7.52 -6.17 -1.82
N CYS A 71 -7.29 -5.40 -2.89
CA CYS A 71 -8.07 -5.47 -4.12
C CYS A 71 -7.91 -6.83 -4.82
N GLU A 72 -6.69 -7.37 -4.88
CA GLU A 72 -6.42 -8.71 -5.40
C GLU A 72 -7.19 -9.78 -4.60
N GLY A 73 -7.08 -9.76 -3.28
CA GLY A 73 -7.80 -10.69 -2.41
C GLY A 73 -9.32 -10.55 -2.51
N ALA A 74 -9.84 -9.33 -2.68
CA ALA A 74 -11.27 -9.10 -2.89
C ALA A 74 -11.75 -9.68 -4.23
N LEU A 75 -10.98 -9.52 -5.30
CA LEU A 75 -11.27 -10.11 -6.60
C LEU A 75 -11.21 -11.65 -6.54
N GLU A 76 -10.22 -12.21 -5.89
CA GLU A 76 -10.12 -13.67 -5.68
C GLU A 76 -11.33 -14.20 -4.92
N ALA A 77 -11.70 -13.55 -3.81
CA ALA A 77 -12.89 -13.92 -3.03
C ALA A 77 -14.18 -13.82 -3.86
N PHE A 78 -14.31 -12.78 -4.69
CA PHE A 78 -15.44 -12.63 -5.61
C PHE A 78 -15.50 -13.80 -6.61
N VAL A 79 -14.38 -14.18 -7.21
CA VAL A 79 -14.29 -15.29 -8.16
C VAL A 79 -14.61 -16.63 -7.48
N GLU A 80 -14.11 -16.88 -6.27
CA GLU A 80 -14.43 -18.11 -5.52
C GLU A 80 -15.92 -18.23 -5.23
N VAL A 81 -16.57 -17.14 -4.82
CA VAL A 81 -18.02 -17.10 -4.62
C VAL A 81 -18.75 -17.37 -5.94
N ALA A 82 -18.31 -16.76 -7.04
CA ALA A 82 -18.96 -16.89 -8.34
C ALA A 82 -19.00 -18.33 -8.87
N LYS A 83 -18.02 -19.18 -8.52
CA LYS A 83 -17.96 -20.59 -8.94
C LYS A 83 -19.20 -21.40 -8.52
N THR A 84 -19.75 -21.09 -7.36
CA THR A 84 -20.81 -21.90 -6.73
C THR A 84 -22.12 -21.16 -6.54
N ARG A 85 -22.09 -19.82 -6.50
CA ARG A 85 -23.27 -18.99 -6.23
C ARG A 85 -24.33 -19.13 -7.33
N GLN A 86 -25.53 -19.49 -6.92
CA GLN A 86 -26.73 -19.49 -7.76
C GLN A 86 -27.35 -18.08 -7.78
N VAL A 87 -27.69 -17.57 -8.97
CA VAL A 87 -28.35 -16.27 -9.17
C VAL A 87 -29.54 -16.47 -10.12
N GLY A 88 -30.74 -16.60 -9.53
CA GLY A 88 -31.93 -16.97 -10.29
C GLY A 88 -31.74 -18.34 -10.97
N PRO A 89 -32.01 -18.48 -12.28
CA PRO A 89 -31.87 -19.76 -12.98
C PRO A 89 -30.43 -20.17 -13.30
N ASN A 90 -29.48 -19.21 -13.32
CA ASN A 90 -28.09 -19.46 -13.74
C ASN A 90 -27.12 -19.40 -12.56
N LYS A 91 -25.95 -20.03 -12.69
CA LYS A 91 -24.84 -19.80 -11.77
C LYS A 91 -24.14 -18.50 -12.13
N MET A 92 -23.60 -17.81 -11.12
CA MET A 92 -22.90 -16.54 -11.31
C MET A 92 -21.68 -16.67 -12.25
N LYS A 93 -20.99 -17.82 -12.26
CA LYS A 93 -19.92 -18.11 -13.22
C LYS A 93 -20.36 -18.04 -14.70
N ASP A 94 -21.65 -18.27 -14.97
CA ASP A 94 -22.23 -18.27 -16.31
C ASP A 94 -22.87 -16.90 -16.64
N ASP A 95 -22.85 -15.95 -15.71
CA ASP A 95 -23.33 -14.58 -15.92
C ASP A 95 -22.26 -13.74 -16.67
N PRO A 96 -22.55 -13.23 -17.89
CA PRO A 96 -21.60 -12.42 -18.63
C PRO A 96 -21.26 -11.10 -17.92
N PHE A 97 -22.19 -10.49 -17.17
CA PHE A 97 -21.92 -9.24 -16.47
C PHE A 97 -20.94 -9.44 -15.31
N ALA A 98 -21.09 -10.53 -14.56
CA ALA A 98 -20.14 -10.89 -13.49
C ALA A 98 -18.72 -11.14 -14.03
N ARG A 99 -18.61 -11.73 -15.22
CA ARG A 99 -17.32 -11.99 -15.88
C ARG A 99 -16.66 -10.71 -16.40
N VAL A 100 -17.44 -9.82 -17.00
CA VAL A 100 -16.93 -8.51 -17.46
C VAL A 100 -16.43 -7.71 -16.28
N LEU A 101 -17.21 -7.59 -15.21
CA LEU A 101 -16.81 -6.89 -13.98
C LEU A 101 -15.49 -7.44 -13.42
N ALA A 102 -15.35 -8.76 -13.28
CA ALA A 102 -14.11 -9.37 -12.80
C ALA A 102 -12.90 -9.07 -13.71
N THR A 103 -13.13 -8.99 -15.03
CA THR A 103 -12.09 -8.69 -16.01
C THR A 103 -11.66 -7.22 -15.93
N GLU A 104 -12.61 -6.30 -15.81
CA GLU A 104 -12.35 -4.86 -15.66
C GLU A 104 -11.56 -4.59 -14.38
N VAL A 105 -12.03 -5.11 -13.24
CA VAL A 105 -11.34 -4.97 -11.95
C VAL A 105 -9.93 -5.56 -12.02
N LYS A 106 -9.75 -6.71 -12.67
CA LYS A 106 -8.42 -7.30 -12.86
C LYS A 106 -7.50 -6.38 -13.66
N ALA A 107 -7.98 -5.82 -14.77
CA ALA A 107 -7.21 -4.94 -15.63
C ALA A 107 -6.76 -3.67 -14.87
N GLU A 108 -7.66 -3.07 -14.07
CA GLU A 108 -7.34 -1.90 -13.25
C GLU A 108 -6.27 -2.21 -12.18
N ILE A 109 -6.37 -3.36 -11.51
CA ILE A 109 -5.36 -3.79 -10.54
C ILE A 109 -3.99 -3.96 -11.23
N GLU A 110 -3.95 -4.60 -12.39
CA GLU A 110 -2.71 -4.80 -13.16
C GLU A 110 -2.11 -3.47 -13.62
N GLU A 111 -2.92 -2.54 -14.10
CA GLU A 111 -2.48 -1.18 -14.49
C GLU A 111 -1.85 -0.44 -13.31
N MET A 112 -2.51 -0.44 -12.14
CA MET A 112 -2.00 0.21 -10.94
C MET A 112 -0.65 -0.37 -10.49
N LYS A 113 -0.51 -1.71 -10.55
CA LYS A 113 0.75 -2.40 -10.21
C LYS A 113 1.87 -2.05 -11.19
N LEU A 114 1.60 -2.07 -12.49
CA LEU A 114 2.58 -1.73 -13.52
C LEU A 114 3.03 -0.27 -13.39
N THR A 115 2.10 0.64 -13.12
CA THR A 115 2.42 2.06 -12.87
C THR A 115 3.30 2.22 -11.64
N MET A 116 2.99 1.51 -10.55
CA MET A 116 3.80 1.52 -9.34
C MET A 116 5.22 1.03 -9.60
N ILE A 117 5.38 -0.13 -10.25
CA ILE A 117 6.69 -0.72 -10.54
C ILE A 117 7.50 0.21 -11.45
N ARG A 118 6.89 0.73 -12.53
CA ARG A 118 7.54 1.69 -13.43
C ARG A 118 8.08 2.92 -12.71
N ASN A 119 7.35 3.44 -11.72
CA ASN A 119 7.79 4.59 -10.93
C ASN A 119 9.00 4.24 -10.06
N PHE A 120 9.05 3.03 -9.49
CA PHE A 120 10.22 2.56 -8.75
C PHE A 120 11.42 2.31 -9.65
N ASP A 121 11.23 1.71 -10.82
CA ASP A 121 12.29 1.52 -11.81
C ASP A 121 12.90 2.88 -12.22
N ALA A 122 12.06 3.90 -12.43
CA ALA A 122 12.51 5.24 -12.75
C ALA A 122 13.27 5.94 -11.60
N MET A 123 12.98 5.61 -10.34
CA MET A 123 13.72 6.14 -9.19
C MET A 123 15.04 5.41 -8.92
N MET A 124 15.19 4.20 -9.45
CA MET A 124 16.37 3.34 -9.26
C MET A 124 17.33 3.36 -10.46
N ALA A 125 16.94 3.99 -11.57
CA ALA A 125 17.74 4.17 -12.78
C ALA A 125 18.75 5.32 -12.64
#